data_AF-J0ML16-F1
#
_entry.id   AF-J0ML16-F1
#
_cell.length_a   1.000
_cell.length_b   1.000
_cell.length_c   1.000
_cell.angle_alpha   90.00
_cell.angle_beta   90.00
_cell.angle_gamma   90.00
#
_symmetry.space_group_name_H-M   'P 1'
#
loop_
_entity.id
_entity.type
_entity.pdbx_description
1 polymer ?
#
loop_
_entity_poly.entity_id
_entity_poly.type
_entity_poly.pdbx_seq_one_letter_code
_entity_poly.pdbx_strand_id
1 'polypeptide(L)'
;MDSASNHSFKEQDFHIPIAFAFDKNYLIPAGACLYSLLESIAKANKKIRYTLHALVVGLNEEDRAKLNQITEPFKEFAVLEVKDIEPFLDAIPNPFDEDFTKRFSKMVLVKYFLADLFPKYSKMVWSDVDVIFCNEFSADFLSIKEDDENYFYGVLGGGERHVLEGFLFCNLDYQRKNHFVSKTHALLEENKATEELDFTQWCWPNMKALGIEYCVFPYYYTVKDFSASLPENYFLHEIYKKTISNALKNPIIIHYDVWWGAVKPWDYPFGLKADLWLNALAKTPFMSDWIDSIARVEIGSEKWHRYHSIVAYHYYFPLWKTEEQIAHDALKTFLDHYFSHIHATIKQENLEMFLNHYFSHAHAEIKENSLEAFLNHYFSHVYRLPKNARKKLFRVFIKHCILIPLKSLVGKTLRFLKLHALVKKILIQLKLLKKS
;
A
#
# COMPACT_ATOMS: atom_id res chain seq x y z
N MET A 1 18.08 20.26 -48.87
CA MET A 1 18.80 19.15 -48.21
C MET A 1 19.88 19.80 -47.37
N ASP A 2 19.83 19.91 -46.05
CA ASP A 2 18.91 19.44 -45.03
C ASP A 2 18.88 20.50 -43.93
N SER A 3 17.70 20.97 -43.54
CA SER A 3 17.55 21.77 -42.32
C SER A 3 17.33 20.81 -41.18
N ALA A 4 18.41 20.46 -40.47
CA ALA A 4 18.32 19.76 -39.19
C ALA A 4 17.46 20.60 -38.24
N SER A 5 16.29 20.07 -37.89
CA SER A 5 15.43 20.63 -36.85
C SER A 5 16.12 20.45 -35.51
N ASN A 6 16.75 21.52 -35.03
CA ASN A 6 17.11 21.65 -33.63
C ASN A 6 15.81 21.73 -32.81
N HIS A 7 15.27 20.58 -32.43
CA HIS A 7 14.29 20.49 -31.36
C HIS A 7 15.00 20.83 -30.05
N SER A 8 14.98 22.11 -29.70
CA SER A 8 15.20 22.57 -28.34
C SER A 8 14.14 21.89 -27.46
N PHE A 9 14.51 20.81 -26.78
CA PHE A 9 13.70 20.17 -25.74
C PHE A 9 13.30 21.24 -24.72
N LYS A 10 12.00 21.52 -24.62
CA LYS A 10 11.50 22.49 -23.64
C LYS A 10 11.55 21.81 -22.27
N GLU A 11 11.80 22.58 -21.22
CA GLU A 11 11.84 22.11 -19.84
C GLU A 11 10.52 21.42 -19.41
N GLN A 12 9.42 21.73 -20.11
CA GLN A 12 8.10 21.08 -20.01
C GLN A 12 8.09 19.60 -20.46
N ASP A 13 9.01 19.19 -21.34
CA ASP A 13 9.03 17.83 -21.91
C ASP A 13 9.45 16.75 -20.90
N PHE A 14 9.96 17.15 -19.73
CA PHE A 14 10.43 16.25 -18.66
C PHE A 14 9.71 16.47 -17.33
N HIS A 15 8.54 17.11 -17.35
CA HIS A 15 7.73 17.34 -16.15
C HIS A 15 6.56 16.34 -16.06
N ILE A 16 6.42 15.68 -14.91
CA ILE A 16 5.35 14.70 -14.64
C ILE A 16 4.52 15.19 -13.44
N PRO A 17 3.32 15.76 -13.68
CA PRO A 17 2.38 16.06 -12.63
C PRO A 17 1.59 14.80 -12.24
N ILE A 18 1.44 14.55 -10.94
CA ILE A 18 0.77 13.37 -10.37
C ILE A 18 -0.25 13.84 -9.34
N ALA A 19 -1.50 13.42 -9.46
CA ALA A 19 -2.58 13.72 -8.52
C ALA A 19 -2.94 12.50 -7.67
N PHE A 20 -3.18 12.77 -6.40
CA PHE A 20 -3.76 11.84 -5.42
C PHE A 20 -4.92 12.55 -4.75
N ALA A 21 -5.94 11.81 -4.33
CA ALA A 21 -6.94 12.33 -3.41
C ALA A 21 -7.14 11.39 -2.23
N PHE A 22 -7.11 11.93 -1.01
CA PHE A 22 -7.35 11.18 0.22
C PHE A 22 -7.81 12.06 1.38
N ASP A 23 -8.61 11.48 2.27
CA ASP A 23 -9.01 12.14 3.51
C ASP A 23 -8.06 11.78 4.67
N LYS A 24 -8.38 12.26 5.86
CA LYS A 24 -7.65 11.92 7.09
C LYS A 24 -7.59 10.41 7.37
N ASN A 25 -8.59 9.62 6.97
CA ASN A 25 -8.62 8.18 7.22
C ASN A 25 -7.59 7.44 6.35
N TYR A 26 -7.33 7.95 5.15
CA TYR A 26 -6.33 7.40 4.22
C TYR A 26 -4.95 8.08 4.31
N LEU A 27 -4.72 8.97 5.27
CA LEU A 27 -3.44 9.66 5.45
C LEU A 27 -2.25 8.71 5.66
N ILE A 28 -2.40 7.68 6.50
CA ILE A 28 -1.33 6.70 6.77
C ILE A 28 -1.02 5.87 5.52
N PRO A 29 -2.01 5.27 4.82
CA PRO A 29 -1.79 4.65 3.51
C PRO A 29 -1.12 5.58 2.50
N ALA A 30 -1.58 6.83 2.40
CA ALA A 30 -1.01 7.83 1.50
C ALA A 30 0.46 8.11 1.81
N GLY A 31 0.85 8.18 3.08
CA GLY A 31 2.26 8.32 3.46
C GLY A 31 3.14 7.20 2.90
N ALA A 32 2.70 5.95 3.03
CA ALA A 32 3.43 4.80 2.47
C ALA A 32 3.46 4.80 0.93
N CYS A 33 2.32 5.12 0.29
CA CYS A 33 2.21 5.27 -1.15
C CYS A 33 3.20 6.33 -1.67
N LEU A 34 3.14 7.56 -1.13
CA LEU A 34 4.01 8.67 -1.52
C LEU A 34 5.49 8.34 -1.34
N TYR A 35 5.87 7.74 -0.22
CA TYR A 35 7.26 7.33 0.01
C TYR A 35 7.72 6.31 -1.04
N SER A 36 6.92 5.26 -1.27
CA SER A 36 7.26 4.21 -2.24
C SER A 36 7.38 4.75 -3.67
N LEU A 37 6.53 5.73 -4.03
CA LEU A 37 6.62 6.44 -5.30
C LEU A 37 7.94 7.20 -5.41
N LEU A 38 8.27 8.01 -4.40
CA LEU A 38 9.50 8.81 -4.37
C LEU A 38 10.75 7.93 -4.43
N GLU A 39 10.78 6.83 -3.68
CA GLU A 39 11.87 5.85 -3.72
C GLU A 39 11.99 5.17 -5.10
N SER A 40 10.87 4.92 -5.76
CA SER A 40 10.84 4.35 -7.10
C SER A 40 11.35 5.35 -8.14
N ILE A 41 10.79 6.56 -8.22
CA ILE A 41 11.17 7.57 -9.21
C ILE A 41 12.56 8.17 -8.94
N ALA A 42 13.12 8.03 -7.73
CA ALA A 42 14.53 8.35 -7.46
C ALA A 42 15.49 7.55 -8.35
N LYS A 43 15.06 6.39 -8.87
CA LYS A 43 15.81 5.54 -9.82
C LYS A 43 15.69 6.02 -11.27
N ALA A 44 14.77 6.94 -11.56
CA ALA A 44 14.55 7.48 -12.89
C ALA A 44 15.65 8.45 -13.34
N ASN A 45 15.54 8.93 -14.57
CA ASN A 45 16.44 9.93 -15.12
C ASN A 45 16.38 11.22 -14.28
N LYS A 46 17.55 11.69 -13.80
CA LYS A 46 17.69 12.86 -12.92
C LYS A 46 17.24 14.20 -13.53
N LYS A 47 16.96 14.24 -14.83
CA LYS A 47 16.38 15.41 -15.50
C LYS A 47 14.87 15.53 -15.27
N ILE A 48 14.19 14.42 -14.97
CA ILE A 48 12.73 14.41 -14.82
C ILE A 48 12.36 15.12 -13.52
N ARG A 49 11.35 15.98 -13.61
CA ARG A 49 10.80 16.73 -12.48
C ARG A 49 9.38 16.26 -12.21
N TYR A 50 9.03 16.15 -10.94
CA TYR A 50 7.72 15.67 -10.52
C TYR A 50 7.03 16.70 -9.64
N THR A 51 5.74 16.91 -9.86
CA THR A 51 4.88 17.64 -8.91
C THR A 51 3.79 16.70 -8.44
N LEU A 52 3.80 16.41 -7.15
CA LEU A 52 2.85 15.56 -6.47
C LEU A 52 1.77 16.45 -5.87
N HIS A 53 0.55 16.38 -6.42
CA HIS A 53 -0.62 17.11 -5.97
C HIS A 53 -1.42 16.22 -5.02
N ALA A 54 -1.29 16.46 -3.72
CA ALA A 54 -2.09 15.80 -2.70
C ALA A 54 -3.37 16.62 -2.46
N LEU A 55 -4.50 16.13 -3.00
CA LEU A 55 -5.82 16.73 -2.86
C LEU A 55 -6.51 16.15 -1.62
N VAL A 56 -6.64 16.93 -0.57
CA VAL A 56 -6.90 16.41 0.78
C VAL A 56 -8.15 17.00 1.42
N VAL A 57 -8.70 16.27 2.40
CA VAL A 57 -9.82 16.72 3.25
C VAL A 57 -9.51 16.40 4.72
N GLY A 58 -9.69 17.37 5.60
CA GLY A 58 -9.61 17.16 7.06
C GLY A 58 -8.20 16.98 7.63
N LEU A 59 -7.15 17.41 6.91
CA LEU A 59 -5.76 17.35 7.38
C LEU A 59 -5.38 18.62 8.16
N ASN A 60 -4.80 18.42 9.34
CA ASN A 60 -4.28 19.51 10.16
C ASN A 60 -2.81 19.86 9.80
N GLU A 61 -2.25 20.87 10.46
CA GLU A 61 -0.87 21.32 10.21
C GLU A 61 0.20 20.24 10.52
N GLU A 62 -0.02 19.40 11.53
CA GLU A 62 0.88 18.29 11.85
C GLU A 62 0.91 17.24 10.73
N ASP A 63 -0.27 16.91 10.17
CA ASP A 63 -0.41 15.99 9.05
C ASP A 63 0.33 16.51 7.81
N ARG A 64 0.13 17.80 7.51
CA ARG A 64 0.79 18.48 6.40
C ARG A 64 2.31 18.54 6.60
N ALA A 65 2.77 18.78 7.83
CA ALA A 65 4.19 18.74 8.17
C ALA A 65 4.78 17.34 7.97
N LYS A 66 4.10 16.29 8.42
CA LYS A 66 4.52 14.89 8.22
C LYS A 66 4.59 14.50 6.73
N LEU A 67 3.63 14.94 5.91
CA LEU A 67 3.69 14.73 4.46
C LEU A 67 4.90 15.45 3.83
N ASN A 68 5.17 16.70 4.21
CA ASN A 68 6.35 17.43 3.72
C ASN A 68 7.67 16.76 4.13
N GLN A 69 7.75 16.18 5.34
CA GLN A 69 8.92 15.43 5.80
C GLN A 69 9.22 14.22 4.91
N ILE A 70 8.20 13.56 4.35
CA ILE A 70 8.38 12.44 3.41
C ILE A 70 9.08 12.91 2.12
N THR A 71 8.71 14.09 1.62
CA THR A 71 9.17 14.59 0.33
C THR A 71 10.47 15.40 0.40
N GLU A 72 10.82 15.93 1.58
CA GLU A 72 12.00 16.76 1.80
C GLU A 72 13.32 16.13 1.31
N PRO A 73 13.60 14.83 1.55
CA PRO A 73 14.81 14.17 1.02
C PRO A 73 14.88 14.12 -0.52
N PHE A 74 13.75 14.34 -1.20
CA PHE A 74 13.60 14.22 -2.65
C PHE A 74 13.35 15.56 -3.35
N LYS A 75 13.46 16.69 -2.62
CA LYS A 75 13.18 18.05 -3.11
C LYS A 75 14.00 18.48 -4.33
N GLU A 76 15.11 17.79 -4.59
CA GLU A 76 15.94 18.05 -5.77
C GLU A 76 15.22 17.74 -7.08
N PHE A 77 14.19 16.89 -7.09
CA PHE A 77 13.46 16.52 -8.30
C PHE A 77 11.95 16.37 -8.11
N ALA A 78 11.44 16.33 -6.88
CA ALA A 78 10.02 16.23 -6.58
C ALA A 78 9.55 17.39 -5.69
N VAL A 79 8.36 17.93 -5.98
CA VAL A 79 7.68 18.93 -5.15
C VAL A 79 6.32 18.39 -4.74
N LEU A 80 5.95 18.55 -3.46
CA LEU A 80 4.63 18.23 -2.96
C LEU A 80 3.79 19.51 -2.83
N GLU A 81 2.62 19.52 -3.45
CA GLU A 81 1.60 20.54 -3.30
C GLU A 81 0.39 19.92 -2.60
N VAL A 82 0.14 20.31 -1.34
CA VAL A 82 -1.01 19.84 -0.57
C VAL A 82 -2.14 20.86 -0.67
N LYS A 83 -3.26 20.48 -1.28
CA LYS A 83 -4.41 21.36 -1.51
C LYS A 83 -5.65 20.80 -0.83
N ASP A 84 -6.28 21.62 0.00
CA ASP A 84 -7.61 21.31 0.53
C ASP A 84 -8.65 21.39 -0.59
N ILE A 85 -9.44 20.33 -0.76
CA ILE A 85 -10.48 20.24 -1.78
C ILE A 85 -11.88 20.07 -1.20
N GLU A 86 -12.06 20.19 0.12
CA GLU A 86 -13.39 20.15 0.75
C GLU A 86 -14.37 21.14 0.10
N PRO A 87 -14.00 22.42 -0.17
CA PRO A 87 -14.91 23.35 -0.85
C PRO A 87 -15.28 22.93 -2.28
N PHE A 88 -14.40 22.22 -2.98
CA PHE A 88 -14.67 21.70 -4.32
C PHE A 88 -15.64 20.52 -4.24
N LEU A 89 -15.43 19.61 -3.29
CA LEU A 89 -16.32 18.47 -3.09
C LEU A 89 -17.71 18.92 -2.65
N ASP A 90 -17.83 19.95 -1.82
CA ASP A 90 -19.12 20.52 -1.42
C ASP A 90 -19.91 21.12 -2.59
N ALA A 91 -19.22 21.59 -3.63
CA ALA A 91 -19.83 22.28 -4.77
C ALA A 91 -20.42 21.35 -5.83
N ILE A 92 -20.02 20.07 -5.90
CA ILE A 92 -20.56 19.12 -6.89
C ILE A 92 -21.69 18.29 -6.26
N PRO A 93 -22.64 17.70 -7.01
CA PRO A 93 -23.60 16.74 -6.45
C PRO A 93 -22.94 15.44 -5.98
N ASN A 94 -23.51 14.76 -4.98
CA ASN A 94 -23.11 13.38 -4.63
C ASN A 94 -24.08 12.40 -5.31
N PRO A 95 -23.63 11.62 -6.32
CA PRO A 95 -24.50 10.70 -7.05
C PRO A 95 -24.69 9.36 -6.32
N PHE A 96 -23.88 9.10 -5.31
CA PHE A 96 -23.81 7.80 -4.64
C PHE A 96 -24.76 7.71 -3.45
N ASP A 97 -25.24 6.50 -3.19
CA ASP A 97 -26.02 6.23 -1.99
C ASP A 97 -25.18 6.37 -0.70
N GLU A 98 -25.84 6.31 0.45
CA GLU A 98 -25.21 6.50 1.74
C GLU A 98 -24.17 5.41 2.06
N ASP A 99 -24.40 4.17 1.62
CA ASP A 99 -23.53 3.03 1.90
C ASP A 99 -22.23 3.10 1.07
N PHE A 100 -22.35 3.46 -0.21
CA PHE A 100 -21.22 3.75 -1.09
C PHE A 100 -20.43 4.95 -0.57
N THR A 101 -21.13 6.04 -0.23
CA THR A 101 -20.49 7.27 0.27
C THR A 101 -19.71 7.02 1.55
N LYS A 102 -20.26 6.23 2.48
CA LYS A 102 -19.56 5.82 3.71
C LYS A 102 -18.30 4.99 3.42
N ARG A 103 -18.29 4.23 2.33
CA ARG A 103 -17.20 3.30 2.00
C ARG A 103 -16.08 3.94 1.20
N PHE A 104 -16.40 4.70 0.15
CA PHE A 104 -15.43 5.21 -0.82
C PHE A 104 -15.22 6.72 -0.75
N SER A 105 -16.10 7.45 -0.05
CA SER A 105 -16.17 8.91 -0.08
C SER A 105 -16.45 9.46 -1.48
N LYS A 106 -16.94 10.70 -1.52
CA LYS A 106 -17.12 11.46 -2.75
C LYS A 106 -15.79 11.77 -3.46
N MET A 107 -14.67 11.58 -2.75
CA MET A 107 -13.33 11.80 -3.24
C MET A 107 -12.96 10.97 -4.47
N VAL A 108 -13.61 9.82 -4.69
CA VAL A 108 -13.39 9.01 -5.91
C VAL A 108 -13.68 9.80 -7.20
N LEU A 109 -14.57 10.80 -7.14
CA LEU A 109 -14.93 11.62 -8.29
C LEU A 109 -13.81 12.56 -8.75
N VAL A 110 -12.86 12.90 -7.89
CA VAL A 110 -11.85 13.95 -8.14
C VAL A 110 -11.05 13.68 -9.42
N LYS A 111 -10.79 12.41 -9.73
CA LYS A 111 -10.06 11.99 -10.95
C LYS A 111 -10.74 12.41 -12.24
N TYR A 112 -12.07 12.59 -12.23
CA TYR A 112 -12.86 13.02 -13.38
C TYR A 112 -12.89 14.54 -13.59
N PHE A 113 -12.31 15.31 -12.67
CA PHE A 113 -12.23 16.77 -12.73
C PHE A 113 -10.82 17.33 -12.91
N LEU A 114 -9.82 16.46 -13.12
CA LEU A 114 -8.40 16.86 -13.23
C LEU A 114 -8.16 17.90 -14.34
N ALA A 115 -8.88 17.80 -15.46
CA ALA A 115 -8.76 18.72 -16.57
C ALA A 115 -9.12 20.17 -16.23
N ASP A 116 -10.07 20.38 -15.31
CA ASP A 116 -10.52 21.69 -14.84
C ASP A 116 -9.74 22.13 -13.58
N LEU A 117 -9.38 21.18 -12.71
CA LEU A 117 -8.57 21.46 -11.52
C LEU A 117 -7.13 21.88 -11.89
N PHE A 118 -6.62 21.40 -13.03
CA PHE A 118 -5.25 21.64 -13.49
C PHE A 118 -5.19 22.07 -14.97
N PRO A 119 -5.67 23.29 -15.30
CA PRO A 119 -5.71 23.77 -16.67
C PRO A 119 -4.32 23.96 -17.31
N LYS A 120 -3.27 24.02 -16.49
CA LYS A 120 -1.87 24.21 -16.93
C LYS A 120 -1.21 22.95 -17.49
N TYR A 121 -1.75 21.75 -17.25
CA TYR A 121 -1.15 20.49 -17.68
C TYR A 121 -1.91 19.90 -18.87
N SER A 122 -1.16 19.48 -19.90
CA SER A 122 -1.70 18.75 -21.06
C SER A 122 -2.02 17.29 -20.74
N LYS A 123 -1.20 16.66 -19.90
CA LYS A 123 -1.38 15.30 -19.39
C LYS A 123 -0.96 15.22 -17.92
N MET A 124 -1.54 14.29 -17.18
CA MET A 124 -1.29 14.11 -15.74
C MET A 124 -1.46 12.65 -15.34
N VAL A 125 -0.74 12.20 -14.31
CA VAL A 125 -0.97 10.89 -13.70
C VAL A 125 -2.00 11.02 -12.59
N TRP A 126 -2.95 10.08 -12.52
CA TRP A 126 -3.78 9.84 -11.35
C TRP A 126 -3.29 8.57 -10.64
N SER A 127 -3.28 8.58 -9.31
CA SER A 127 -3.08 7.39 -8.50
C SER A 127 -3.96 7.43 -7.26
N ASP A 128 -4.59 6.31 -6.95
CA ASP A 128 -5.13 6.07 -5.63
C ASP A 128 -3.98 5.92 -4.62
N VAL A 129 -4.30 5.94 -3.32
CA VAL A 129 -3.31 5.93 -2.22
C VAL A 129 -3.22 4.59 -1.49
N ASP A 130 -4.06 3.63 -1.84
CA ASP A 130 -4.05 2.25 -1.38
C ASP A 130 -3.16 1.35 -2.25
N VAL A 131 -2.04 1.91 -2.70
CA VAL A 131 -1.07 1.28 -3.57
C VAL A 131 0.36 1.39 -3.02
N ILE A 132 1.26 0.56 -3.52
CA ILE A 132 2.71 0.70 -3.34
C ILE A 132 3.40 0.64 -4.69
N PHE A 133 4.23 1.64 -4.97
CA PHE A 133 5.10 1.68 -6.14
C PHE A 133 6.35 0.84 -5.88
N CYS A 134 6.61 -0.11 -6.78
CA CYS A 134 7.77 -0.99 -6.73
C CYS A 134 8.85 -0.57 -7.74
N ASN A 135 8.43 0.01 -8.87
CA ASN A 135 9.30 0.50 -9.93
C ASN A 135 8.80 1.85 -10.48
N GLU A 136 9.66 2.54 -11.22
CA GLU A 136 9.33 3.82 -11.87
C GLU A 136 8.67 3.62 -13.23
N PHE A 137 7.92 4.62 -13.71
CA PHE A 137 7.08 4.56 -14.91
C PHE A 137 7.29 5.72 -15.90
N SER A 138 8.31 6.53 -15.67
CA SER A 138 8.43 7.87 -16.24
C SER A 138 8.54 7.85 -17.76
N ALA A 139 9.28 6.89 -18.31
CA ALA A 139 9.45 6.74 -19.75
C ALA A 139 8.11 6.49 -20.46
N ASP A 140 7.23 5.68 -19.87
CA ASP A 140 5.94 5.32 -20.46
C ASP A 140 5.01 6.54 -20.49
N PHE A 141 4.95 7.32 -19.41
CA PHE A 141 4.17 8.56 -19.37
C PHE A 141 4.69 9.61 -20.38
N LEU A 142 6.01 9.78 -20.46
CA LEU A 142 6.62 10.74 -21.37
C LEU A 142 6.45 10.35 -22.85
N SER A 143 6.29 9.05 -23.15
CA SER A 143 6.08 8.55 -24.52
C SER A 143 4.73 8.94 -25.15
N ILE A 144 3.75 9.39 -24.34
CA ILE A 144 2.45 9.84 -24.82
C ILE A 144 2.62 11.14 -25.62
N LYS A 145 2.18 11.12 -26.89
CA LYS A 145 2.32 12.22 -27.84
C LYS A 145 1.19 13.26 -27.69
N GLU A 146 1.43 14.46 -28.17
CA GLU A 146 0.45 15.57 -28.16
C GLU A 146 -0.79 15.30 -29.02
N ASP A 147 -0.64 14.50 -30.09
CA ASP A 147 -1.73 14.11 -30.99
C ASP A 147 -2.48 12.85 -30.54
N ASP A 148 -2.20 12.35 -29.33
CA ASP A 148 -2.88 11.19 -28.78
C ASP A 148 -4.37 11.47 -28.53
N GLU A 149 -5.23 10.58 -29.02
CA GLU A 149 -6.68 10.70 -28.91
C GLU A 149 -7.28 9.70 -27.91
N ASN A 150 -6.54 9.30 -26.87
CA ASN A 150 -7.08 8.50 -25.77
C ASN A 150 -7.32 9.40 -24.56
N TYR A 151 -8.49 9.25 -23.91
CA TYR A 151 -8.80 9.94 -22.66
C TYR A 151 -7.88 9.51 -21.52
N PHE A 152 -7.63 8.20 -21.47
CA PHE A 152 -6.90 7.54 -20.39
C PHE A 152 -6.02 6.43 -20.93
N TYR A 153 -4.90 6.23 -20.25
CA TYR A 153 -4.15 4.99 -20.26
C TYR A 153 -4.30 4.33 -18.89
N GLY A 154 -4.65 3.04 -18.86
CA GLY A 154 -4.79 2.28 -17.63
C GLY A 154 -4.80 0.78 -17.89
N VAL A 155 -4.77 -0.03 -16.83
CA VAL A 155 -4.87 -1.49 -16.97
C VAL A 155 -6.31 -1.86 -17.31
N LEU A 156 -6.55 -2.68 -18.33
CA LEU A 156 -7.91 -3.11 -18.67
C LEU A 156 -8.49 -4.04 -17.58
N GLY A 157 -9.73 -3.78 -17.17
CA GLY A 157 -10.50 -4.68 -16.31
C GLY A 157 -10.88 -5.98 -17.03
N GLY A 158 -11.17 -7.04 -16.28
CA GLY A 158 -11.60 -8.32 -16.88
C GLY A 158 -12.98 -8.22 -17.53
N GLY A 159 -13.05 -8.41 -18.84
CA GLY A 159 -14.33 -8.56 -19.57
C GLY A 159 -15.01 -7.27 -20.03
N GLU A 160 -14.44 -6.10 -19.75
CA GLU A 160 -15.15 -4.83 -19.93
C GLU A 160 -14.38 -3.81 -20.80
N ARG A 161 -15.15 -2.87 -21.37
CA ARG A 161 -14.68 -1.76 -22.19
C ARG A 161 -14.20 -0.58 -21.32
N HIS A 162 -13.38 -0.86 -20.31
CA HIS A 162 -12.86 0.16 -19.38
C HIS A 162 -11.43 -0.16 -18.90
N VAL A 163 -10.80 0.84 -18.28
CA VAL A 163 -9.52 0.70 -17.58
C VAL A 163 -9.76 0.87 -16.08
N LEU A 164 -9.08 0.05 -15.26
CA LEU A 164 -9.11 0.13 -13.81
C LEU A 164 -8.64 1.51 -13.35
N GLU A 165 -9.42 2.13 -12.47
CA GLU A 165 -9.36 3.56 -12.16
C GLU A 165 -8.35 3.93 -11.07
N GLY A 166 -7.64 2.93 -10.53
CA GLY A 166 -6.69 3.12 -9.42
C GLY A 166 -5.36 3.76 -9.83
N PHE A 167 -5.00 3.68 -11.11
CA PHE A 167 -3.84 4.37 -11.67
C PHE A 167 -4.04 4.66 -13.16
N LEU A 168 -3.95 5.94 -13.54
CA LEU A 168 -4.24 6.38 -14.90
C LEU A 168 -3.19 7.37 -15.41
N PHE A 169 -2.84 7.30 -16.69
CA PHE A 169 -2.32 8.47 -17.41
C PHE A 169 -3.50 9.18 -18.08
N CYS A 170 -3.78 10.40 -17.65
CA CYS A 170 -4.90 11.21 -18.09
C CYS A 170 -4.44 12.21 -19.15
N ASN A 171 -5.08 12.18 -20.32
CA ASN A 171 -4.88 13.18 -21.37
C ASN A 171 -5.84 14.35 -21.16
N LEU A 172 -5.39 15.37 -20.43
CA LEU A 172 -6.23 16.49 -20.02
C LEU A 172 -6.59 17.41 -21.21
N ASP A 173 -5.71 17.55 -22.20
CA ASP A 173 -5.99 18.29 -23.43
C ASP A 173 -7.11 17.61 -24.23
N TYR A 174 -7.04 16.29 -24.41
CA TYR A 174 -8.09 15.55 -25.10
C TYR A 174 -9.41 15.54 -24.31
N GLN A 175 -9.34 15.45 -22.98
CA GLN A 175 -10.50 15.61 -22.11
C GLN A 175 -11.18 16.98 -22.29
N ARG A 176 -10.40 18.08 -22.29
CA ARG A 176 -10.92 19.44 -22.54
C ARG A 176 -11.51 19.58 -23.94
N LYS A 177 -10.79 19.13 -24.97
CA LYS A 177 -11.22 19.16 -26.39
C LYS A 177 -12.59 18.49 -26.58
N ASN A 178 -12.88 17.45 -25.79
CA ASN A 178 -14.10 16.67 -25.91
C ASN A 178 -15.13 16.90 -24.78
N HIS A 179 -14.98 18.01 -24.05
CA HIS A 179 -15.90 18.45 -22.98
C HIS A 179 -16.13 17.38 -21.89
N PHE A 180 -15.07 16.66 -21.52
CA PHE A 180 -15.16 15.54 -20.56
C PHE A 180 -15.74 15.97 -19.21
N VAL A 181 -15.23 17.06 -18.63
CA VAL A 181 -15.69 17.54 -17.32
C VAL A 181 -17.14 18.04 -17.39
N SER A 182 -17.54 18.71 -18.47
CA SER A 182 -18.93 19.13 -18.66
C SER A 182 -19.89 17.93 -18.76
N LYS A 183 -19.48 16.84 -19.43
CA LYS A 183 -20.27 15.59 -19.46
C LYS A 183 -20.34 14.93 -18.08
N THR A 184 -19.25 14.98 -17.32
CA THR A 184 -19.20 14.51 -15.93
C THR A 184 -20.19 15.29 -15.06
N HIS A 185 -20.21 16.62 -15.16
CA HIS A 185 -21.21 17.46 -14.49
C HIS A 185 -22.64 17.07 -14.87
N ALA A 186 -22.93 16.89 -16.16
CA ALA A 186 -24.26 16.49 -16.60
C ALA A 186 -24.70 15.14 -16.01
N LEU A 187 -23.81 14.15 -15.94
CA LEU A 187 -24.10 12.86 -15.30
C LEU A 187 -24.45 13.01 -13.81
N LEU A 188 -23.76 13.89 -13.09
CA LEU A 188 -24.01 14.18 -11.69
C LEU A 188 -25.33 14.94 -11.47
N GLU A 189 -25.56 15.99 -12.23
CA GLU A 189 -26.76 16.85 -12.12
C GLU A 189 -28.04 16.11 -12.49
N GLU A 190 -27.97 15.23 -13.48
CA GLU A 190 -29.10 14.41 -13.92
C GLU A 190 -29.27 13.13 -13.09
N ASN A 191 -28.39 12.89 -12.09
CA ASN A 191 -28.35 11.70 -11.26
C ASN A 191 -28.35 10.39 -12.08
N LYS A 192 -27.56 10.38 -13.16
CA LYS A 192 -27.44 9.26 -14.11
C LYS A 192 -26.27 8.33 -13.82
N ALA A 193 -25.33 8.75 -12.98
CA ALA A 193 -24.24 7.92 -12.53
C ALA A 193 -24.64 7.18 -11.24
N THR A 194 -24.47 5.86 -11.24
CA THR A 194 -24.69 4.99 -10.08
C THR A 194 -23.38 4.32 -9.63
N GLU A 195 -22.43 4.17 -10.55
CA GLU A 195 -21.13 3.55 -10.31
C GLU A 195 -20.01 4.41 -10.95
N GLU A 196 -18.75 4.18 -10.57
CA GLU A 196 -17.62 4.91 -11.16
C GLU A 196 -17.49 4.70 -12.68
N LEU A 197 -17.85 3.51 -13.17
CA LEU A 197 -17.81 3.14 -14.58
C LEU A 197 -18.68 4.05 -15.46
N ASP A 198 -19.75 4.63 -14.93
CA ASP A 198 -20.65 5.51 -15.68
C ASP A 198 -19.92 6.76 -16.21
N PHE A 199 -18.88 7.20 -15.52
CA PHE A 199 -18.08 8.36 -15.90
C PHE A 199 -17.10 8.07 -17.05
N THR A 200 -16.76 6.81 -17.30
CA THR A 200 -15.70 6.43 -18.25
C THR A 200 -16.17 5.55 -19.39
N GLN A 201 -17.30 4.82 -19.27
CA GLN A 201 -17.77 3.87 -20.29
C GLN A 201 -17.91 4.48 -21.70
N TRP A 202 -18.33 5.75 -21.78
CA TRP A 202 -18.52 6.47 -23.04
C TRP A 202 -17.20 6.92 -23.70
N CYS A 203 -16.07 6.79 -22.99
CA CYS A 203 -14.74 7.05 -23.52
C CYS A 203 -14.24 5.93 -24.44
N TRP A 204 -14.85 4.74 -24.41
CA TRP A 204 -14.46 3.65 -25.30
C TRP A 204 -14.83 3.95 -26.77
N PRO A 205 -13.96 3.66 -27.76
CA PRO A 205 -12.69 2.93 -27.68
C PRO A 205 -11.44 3.81 -27.47
N ASN A 206 -11.60 5.09 -27.16
CA ASN A 206 -10.53 6.06 -26.95
C ASN A 206 -9.89 5.91 -25.55
N MET A 207 -9.50 4.70 -25.20
CA MET A 207 -8.76 4.33 -23.99
C MET A 207 -7.67 3.34 -24.34
N LYS A 208 -6.49 3.48 -23.73
CA LYS A 208 -5.31 2.67 -24.07
C LYS A 208 -4.85 1.80 -22.91
N ALA A 209 -4.52 0.55 -23.23
CA ALA A 209 -4.05 -0.41 -22.24
C ALA A 209 -2.61 -0.11 -21.79
N LEU A 210 -2.40 0.00 -20.49
CA LEU A 210 -1.10 -0.20 -19.85
C LEU A 210 -0.83 -1.68 -19.62
N GLY A 211 0.43 -2.04 -19.35
CA GLY A 211 0.80 -3.38 -18.90
C GLY A 211 0.22 -3.71 -17.53
N ILE A 212 -0.06 -4.98 -17.25
CA ILE A 212 -0.64 -5.42 -15.97
C ILE A 212 0.28 -5.17 -14.77
N GLU A 213 1.57 -4.93 -14.98
CA GLU A 213 2.53 -4.47 -13.98
C GLU A 213 2.13 -3.14 -13.32
N TYR A 214 1.27 -2.33 -13.96
CA TYR A 214 0.70 -1.10 -13.41
C TYR A 214 -0.46 -1.33 -12.43
N CYS A 215 -0.97 -2.56 -12.31
CA CYS A 215 -2.05 -2.88 -11.37
C CYS A 215 -1.98 -4.37 -10.98
N VAL A 216 -1.01 -4.71 -10.13
CA VAL A 216 -0.86 -6.08 -9.63
C VAL A 216 -1.57 -6.21 -8.28
N PHE A 217 -2.62 -7.03 -8.22
CA PHE A 217 -3.29 -7.34 -6.96
C PHE A 217 -2.51 -8.40 -6.17
N PRO A 218 -2.34 -8.27 -4.84
CA PRO A 218 -1.72 -9.31 -4.00
C PRO A 218 -2.30 -10.72 -4.18
N TYR A 219 -3.59 -10.82 -4.49
CA TYR A 219 -4.25 -12.11 -4.74
C TYR A 219 -3.66 -12.88 -5.93
N TYR A 220 -3.15 -12.18 -6.95
CA TYR A 220 -2.55 -12.82 -8.13
C TYR A 220 -1.33 -13.70 -7.76
N TYR A 221 -0.67 -13.46 -6.63
CA TYR A 221 0.41 -14.34 -6.14
C TYR A 221 -0.07 -15.70 -5.63
N THR A 222 -1.38 -15.90 -5.43
CA THR A 222 -1.95 -17.20 -5.01
C THR A 222 -2.31 -18.10 -6.19
N VAL A 223 -2.38 -17.52 -7.39
CA VAL A 223 -2.86 -18.19 -8.59
C VAL A 223 -1.74 -19.04 -9.17
N LYS A 224 -1.99 -20.35 -9.27
CA LYS A 224 -0.99 -21.31 -9.75
C LYS A 224 -0.89 -21.38 -11.27
N ASP A 225 -2.01 -21.15 -11.95
CA ASP A 225 -2.11 -21.28 -13.39
C ASP A 225 -3.07 -20.24 -13.96
N PHE A 226 -2.53 -19.24 -14.66
CA PHE A 226 -3.30 -18.21 -15.36
C PHE A 226 -3.78 -18.64 -16.75
N SER A 227 -3.38 -19.83 -17.21
CA SER A 227 -3.77 -20.41 -18.50
C SER A 227 -5.04 -21.25 -18.44
N ALA A 228 -5.39 -21.78 -17.26
CA ALA A 228 -6.68 -22.41 -17.03
C ALA A 228 -7.82 -21.40 -17.22
N SER A 229 -9.02 -21.87 -17.56
CA SER A 229 -10.24 -21.05 -17.51
C SER A 229 -10.39 -20.53 -16.08
N LEU A 230 -9.97 -19.28 -15.89
CA LEU A 230 -10.13 -18.62 -14.62
C LEU A 230 -11.64 -18.43 -14.41
N PRO A 231 -12.18 -18.64 -13.21
CA PRO A 231 -13.60 -18.40 -12.99
C PRO A 231 -13.96 -16.95 -13.35
N GLU A 232 -15.21 -16.68 -13.74
CA GLU A 232 -15.64 -15.37 -14.29
C GLU A 232 -15.28 -14.17 -13.39
N ASN A 233 -15.04 -14.42 -12.10
CA ASN A 233 -14.56 -13.46 -11.11
C ASN A 233 -13.02 -13.30 -11.07
N TYR A 234 -12.28 -13.77 -12.07
CA TYR A 234 -10.87 -13.48 -12.27
C TYR A 234 -10.74 -12.40 -13.31
N PHE A 235 -10.60 -11.18 -12.81
CA PHE A 235 -10.65 -9.96 -13.60
C PHE A 235 -9.29 -9.66 -14.26
N LEU A 236 -8.60 -10.72 -14.72
CA LEU A 236 -7.42 -10.58 -15.56
C LEU A 236 -7.87 -10.57 -17.01
N HIS A 237 -7.82 -9.40 -17.65
CA HIS A 237 -8.14 -9.28 -19.06
C HIS A 237 -7.26 -10.23 -19.91
N GLU A 238 -7.83 -10.86 -20.94
CA GLU A 238 -7.20 -11.90 -21.75
C GLU A 238 -5.82 -11.51 -22.29
N ILE A 239 -5.63 -10.23 -22.64
CA ILE A 239 -4.37 -9.70 -23.16
C ILE A 239 -3.19 -9.87 -22.19
N TYR A 240 -3.47 -9.95 -20.89
CA TYR A 240 -2.46 -10.00 -19.84
C TYR A 240 -2.06 -11.42 -19.42
N LYS A 241 -2.78 -12.46 -19.85
CA LYS A 241 -2.48 -13.85 -19.47
C LYS A 241 -1.04 -14.27 -19.76
N LYS A 242 -0.46 -13.74 -20.85
CA LYS A 242 0.93 -14.05 -21.24
C LYS A 242 1.97 -13.21 -20.49
N THR A 243 1.59 -12.06 -19.92
CA THR A 243 2.53 -11.11 -19.30
C THR A 243 2.45 -11.09 -17.77
N ILE A 244 1.35 -11.57 -17.17
CA ILE A 244 1.12 -11.55 -15.71
C ILE A 244 2.26 -12.23 -14.92
N SER A 245 2.84 -13.32 -15.43
CA SER A 245 3.97 -13.98 -14.77
C SER A 245 5.21 -13.10 -14.66
N ASN A 246 5.44 -12.19 -15.61
CA ASN A 246 6.51 -11.21 -15.53
C ASN A 246 6.14 -10.06 -14.61
N ALA A 247 4.91 -9.57 -14.69
CA ALA A 247 4.41 -8.50 -13.81
C ALA A 247 4.45 -8.88 -12.33
N LEU A 248 4.22 -10.15 -11.97
CA LEU A 248 4.36 -10.63 -10.58
C LEU A 248 5.81 -10.59 -10.08
N LYS A 249 6.80 -10.71 -10.97
CA LYS A 249 8.23 -10.61 -10.61
C LYS A 249 8.71 -9.17 -10.56
N ASN A 250 8.19 -8.35 -11.48
CA ASN A 250 8.61 -6.97 -11.69
C ASN A 250 7.39 -6.04 -11.75
N PRO A 251 6.61 -5.91 -10.65
CA PRO A 251 5.48 -5.01 -10.63
C PRO A 251 5.97 -3.56 -10.68
N ILE A 252 5.21 -2.67 -11.32
CA ILE A 252 5.35 -1.21 -11.13
C ILE A 252 4.51 -0.81 -9.92
N ILE A 253 3.29 -1.34 -9.80
CA ILE A 253 2.35 -1.02 -8.72
C ILE A 253 1.76 -2.30 -8.14
N ILE A 254 1.77 -2.40 -6.81
CA ILE A 254 0.91 -3.31 -6.05
C ILE A 254 -0.32 -2.53 -5.58
N HIS A 255 -1.50 -2.93 -6.00
CA HIS A 255 -2.77 -2.29 -5.61
C HIS A 255 -3.48 -3.15 -4.55
N TYR A 256 -3.71 -2.61 -3.35
CA TYR A 256 -4.36 -3.33 -2.25
C TYR A 256 -5.88 -3.18 -2.28
N ASP A 257 -6.55 -3.51 -3.39
CA ASP A 257 -8.00 -3.41 -3.44
C ASP A 257 -8.71 -4.66 -2.87
N VAL A 258 -9.63 -4.41 -1.94
CA VAL A 258 -10.33 -5.41 -1.11
C VAL A 258 -11.28 -6.26 -1.94
N TRP A 259 -11.84 -5.72 -3.02
CA TRP A 259 -12.69 -6.49 -3.94
C TRP A 259 -11.94 -7.65 -4.60
N TRP A 260 -10.61 -7.55 -4.70
CA TRP A 260 -9.74 -8.58 -5.27
C TRP A 260 -9.13 -9.50 -4.23
N GLY A 261 -9.69 -9.58 -3.02
CA GLY A 261 -9.22 -10.47 -1.96
C GLY A 261 -7.92 -10.01 -1.27
N ALA A 262 -7.42 -8.82 -1.60
CA ALA A 262 -6.29 -8.20 -0.91
C ALA A 262 -6.80 -7.48 0.34
N VAL A 263 -6.52 -8.04 1.51
CA VAL A 263 -6.78 -7.33 2.77
C VAL A 263 -5.85 -6.12 2.84
N LYS A 264 -6.39 -4.95 3.17
CA LYS A 264 -5.61 -3.72 3.30
C LYS A 264 -4.46 -3.94 4.30
N PRO A 265 -3.21 -3.59 3.98
CA PRO A 265 -2.06 -3.89 4.83
C PRO A 265 -2.04 -3.10 6.15
N TRP A 266 -2.71 -1.94 6.20
CA TRP A 266 -2.91 -1.20 7.45
C TRP A 266 -3.98 -1.82 8.37
N ASP A 267 -4.90 -2.62 7.81
CA ASP A 267 -5.88 -3.41 8.55
C ASP A 267 -5.38 -4.84 8.83
N TYR A 268 -4.38 -5.33 8.09
CA TYR A 268 -3.79 -6.63 8.34
C TYR A 268 -2.33 -6.68 7.86
N PRO A 269 -1.36 -6.42 8.76
CA PRO A 269 0.06 -6.34 8.40
C PRO A 269 0.70 -7.70 8.07
N PHE A 270 -0.08 -8.78 8.04
CA PHE A 270 0.37 -10.11 7.63
C PHE A 270 -0.31 -10.60 6.34
N GLY A 271 -1.04 -9.70 5.66
CA GLY A 271 -1.64 -9.97 4.36
C GLY A 271 -0.58 -10.23 3.30
N LEU A 272 -1.01 -10.84 2.19
CA LEU A 272 -0.13 -11.02 1.03
C LEU A 272 0.43 -9.66 0.60
N LYS A 273 1.76 -9.61 0.42
CA LYS A 273 2.50 -8.41 0.03
C LYS A 273 2.45 -7.24 1.02
N ALA A 274 1.87 -7.41 2.21
CA ALA A 274 1.84 -6.36 3.23
C ALA A 274 3.24 -5.91 3.68
N ASP A 275 4.25 -6.75 3.51
CA ASP A 275 5.66 -6.43 3.75
C ASP A 275 6.12 -5.20 2.94
N LEU A 276 5.66 -5.06 1.69
CA LEU A 276 6.02 -3.91 0.83
C LEU A 276 5.47 -2.60 1.41
N TRP A 277 4.22 -2.62 1.87
CA TRP A 277 3.60 -1.46 2.50
C TRP A 277 4.24 -1.11 3.85
N LEU A 278 4.51 -2.10 4.69
CA LEU A 278 5.18 -1.90 5.98
C LEU A 278 6.59 -1.33 5.81
N ASN A 279 7.34 -1.83 4.82
CA ASN A 279 8.69 -1.35 4.53
C ASN A 279 8.68 0.11 4.07
N ALA A 280 7.69 0.53 3.28
CA ALA A 280 7.52 1.92 2.89
C ALA A 280 7.11 2.78 4.09
N LEU A 281 6.07 2.36 4.84
CA LEU A 281 5.57 3.11 5.99
C LEU A 281 6.64 3.32 7.06
N ALA A 282 7.49 2.32 7.33
CA ALA A 282 8.55 2.39 8.33
C ALA A 282 9.60 3.48 8.06
N LYS A 283 9.63 4.03 6.84
CA LYS A 283 10.52 5.12 6.42
C LYS A 283 9.80 6.49 6.42
N THR A 284 8.62 6.56 7.03
CA THR A 284 7.81 7.77 7.12
C THR A 284 7.51 8.12 8.59
N PRO A 285 7.21 9.39 8.90
CA PRO A 285 6.77 9.78 10.24
C PRO A 285 5.38 9.20 10.62
N PHE A 286 4.66 8.57 9.69
CA PHE A 286 3.37 7.93 9.98
C PHE A 286 3.50 6.52 10.57
N MET A 287 4.71 5.95 10.64
CA MET A 287 4.90 4.64 11.28
C MET A 287 4.47 4.66 12.75
N SER A 288 4.83 5.71 13.49
CA SER A 288 4.41 5.86 14.89
C SER A 288 2.90 5.98 15.00
N ASP A 289 2.28 6.76 14.11
CA ASP A 289 0.83 6.98 14.12
C ASP A 289 0.07 5.67 13.83
N TRP A 290 0.57 4.88 12.88
CA TRP A 290 0.01 3.57 12.59
C TRP A 290 0.16 2.61 13.77
N ILE A 291 1.38 2.50 14.35
CA ILE A 291 1.63 1.68 15.55
C ILE A 291 0.67 2.07 16.67
N ASP A 292 0.48 3.37 16.93
CA ASP A 292 -0.46 3.86 17.93
C ASP A 292 -1.90 3.50 17.59
N SER A 293 -2.29 3.60 16.31
CA SER A 293 -3.65 3.29 15.84
C SER A 293 -4.03 1.81 15.95
N ILE A 294 -3.04 0.91 15.89
CA ILE A 294 -3.23 -0.53 16.11
C ILE A 294 -3.00 -0.91 17.58
N ALA A 295 -2.15 -0.16 18.31
CA ALA A 295 -1.83 -0.45 19.71
C ALA A 295 -2.93 -0.03 20.69
N ARG A 296 -3.75 0.96 20.33
CA ARG A 296 -4.84 1.49 21.17
C ARG A 296 -6.20 0.87 20.86
N VAL A 297 -6.24 -0.23 20.10
CA VAL A 297 -7.49 -0.93 19.79
C VAL A 297 -7.99 -1.65 21.05
N GLU A 298 -9.10 -1.17 21.60
CA GLU A 298 -9.73 -1.76 22.78
C GLU A 298 -10.25 -3.17 22.48
N ILE A 299 -9.95 -4.13 23.36
CA ILE A 299 -10.44 -5.52 23.25
C ILE A 299 -11.97 -5.50 23.30
N GLY A 300 -12.61 -6.13 22.32
CA GLY A 300 -14.07 -6.15 22.19
C GLY A 300 -14.66 -4.97 21.40
N SER A 301 -13.84 -4.02 20.93
CA SER A 301 -14.31 -3.01 19.99
C SER A 301 -14.63 -3.62 18.62
N GLU A 302 -15.47 -2.96 17.83
CA GLU A 302 -15.76 -3.36 16.45
C GLU A 302 -14.48 -3.50 15.62
N LYS A 303 -13.53 -2.58 15.80
CA LYS A 303 -12.22 -2.63 15.16
C LYS A 303 -11.44 -3.88 15.58
N TRP A 304 -11.44 -4.22 16.88
CA TRP A 304 -10.82 -5.43 17.41
C TRP A 304 -11.47 -6.71 16.84
N HIS A 305 -12.81 -6.77 16.82
CA HIS A 305 -13.56 -7.88 16.25
C HIS A 305 -13.34 -8.00 14.75
N ARG A 306 -13.21 -6.89 14.02
CA ARG A 306 -12.89 -6.86 12.59
C ARG A 306 -11.49 -7.38 12.34
N TYR A 307 -10.47 -6.92 13.08
CA TYR A 307 -9.11 -7.47 13.01
C TYR A 307 -9.11 -8.99 13.27
N HIS A 308 -9.78 -9.47 14.32
CA HIS A 308 -9.76 -10.89 14.67
C HIS A 308 -10.64 -11.75 13.73
N SER A 309 -11.78 -11.23 13.30
CA SER A 309 -12.71 -11.91 12.38
C SER A 309 -12.16 -11.97 10.97
N ILE A 310 -11.54 -10.90 10.43
CA ILE A 310 -10.90 -10.93 9.10
C ILE A 310 -9.74 -11.93 9.10
N VAL A 311 -8.94 -11.95 10.16
CA VAL A 311 -7.84 -12.91 10.35
C VAL A 311 -8.33 -14.35 10.43
N ALA A 312 -9.44 -14.58 11.15
CA ALA A 312 -10.07 -15.89 11.23
C ALA A 312 -10.68 -16.30 9.88
N TYR A 313 -11.50 -15.44 9.28
CA TYR A 313 -12.31 -15.71 8.09
C TYR A 313 -11.46 -15.98 6.85
N HIS A 314 -10.42 -15.18 6.60
CA HIS A 314 -9.78 -15.21 5.29
C HIS A 314 -8.60 -16.17 5.17
N TYR A 315 -7.81 -16.43 6.22
CA TYR A 315 -6.47 -16.99 5.95
C TYR A 315 -5.96 -18.12 6.86
N TYR A 316 -6.45 -18.33 8.08
CA TYR A 316 -5.75 -19.29 8.96
C TYR A 316 -6.61 -20.17 9.86
N PHE A 317 -7.85 -19.80 10.19
CA PHE A 317 -8.59 -20.51 11.25
C PHE A 317 -10.01 -20.83 10.82
N PRO A 318 -10.40 -22.12 10.80
CA PRO A 318 -11.78 -22.46 10.61
C PRO A 318 -12.68 -21.72 11.60
N LEU A 319 -13.90 -21.34 11.19
CA LEU A 319 -14.87 -20.54 11.97
C LEU A 319 -15.21 -21.11 13.37
N TRP A 320 -14.82 -22.34 13.66
CA TRP A 320 -15.00 -23.00 14.96
C TRP A 320 -13.80 -22.86 15.92
N LYS A 321 -12.71 -22.18 15.52
CA LYS A 321 -11.56 -21.95 16.39
C LYS A 321 -11.82 -20.78 17.35
N THR A 322 -11.44 -20.97 18.61
CA THR A 322 -11.62 -19.95 19.65
C THR A 322 -10.60 -18.81 19.51
N GLU A 323 -10.90 -17.64 20.07
CA GLU A 323 -10.01 -16.46 20.07
C GLU A 323 -8.60 -16.80 20.57
N GLU A 324 -8.46 -17.72 21.53
CA GLU A 324 -7.15 -18.17 22.03
C GLU A 324 -6.34 -18.97 21.00
N GLN A 325 -7.01 -19.70 20.12
CA GLN A 325 -6.38 -20.49 19.06
C GLN A 325 -5.91 -19.57 17.93
N ILE A 326 -6.71 -18.55 17.61
CA ILE A 326 -6.39 -17.54 16.60
C ILE A 326 -5.15 -16.73 17.02
N ALA A 327 -5.11 -16.26 18.28
CA ALA A 327 -3.96 -15.52 18.81
C ALA A 327 -2.67 -16.35 18.81
N HIS A 328 -2.76 -17.64 19.14
CA HIS A 328 -1.63 -18.57 19.13
C HIS A 328 -1.04 -18.79 17.75
N ASP A 329 -1.91 -19.10 16.80
CA ASP A 329 -1.46 -19.49 15.48
C ASP A 329 -1.03 -18.26 14.65
N ALA A 330 -1.58 -17.06 14.88
CA ALA A 330 -1.11 -15.80 14.28
C ALA A 330 0.36 -15.47 14.68
N LEU A 331 0.71 -15.57 15.96
CA LEU A 331 2.10 -15.38 16.42
C LEU A 331 3.03 -16.44 15.84
N LYS A 332 2.58 -17.69 15.77
CA LYS A 332 3.35 -18.78 15.19
C LYS A 332 3.67 -18.50 13.72
N THR A 333 2.68 -18.10 12.93
CA THR A 333 2.84 -17.74 11.52
C THR A 333 3.75 -16.52 11.34
N PHE A 334 3.62 -15.48 12.17
CA PHE A 334 4.51 -14.31 12.16
C PHE A 334 5.97 -14.72 12.35
N LEU A 335 6.26 -15.53 13.38
CA LEU A 335 7.61 -15.98 13.64
C LEU A 335 8.11 -16.91 12.53
N ASP A 336 7.28 -17.85 12.04
CA ASP A 336 7.64 -18.72 10.92
C ASP A 336 8.00 -17.92 9.65
N HIS A 337 7.26 -16.86 9.33
CA HIS A 337 7.50 -16.00 8.16
C HIS A 337 8.75 -15.13 8.32
N TYR A 338 8.88 -14.44 9.47
CA TYR A 338 10.05 -13.63 9.82
C TYR A 338 11.35 -14.43 9.73
N PHE A 339 11.38 -15.64 10.30
CA PHE A 339 12.55 -16.51 10.23
C PHE A 339 12.78 -17.07 8.81
N SER A 340 11.74 -17.37 8.04
CA SER A 340 11.90 -17.84 6.65
C SER A 340 12.51 -16.77 5.74
N HIS A 341 12.14 -15.49 5.90
CA HIS A 341 12.72 -14.38 5.16
C HIS A 341 14.17 -14.09 5.58
N ILE A 342 14.45 -14.07 6.89
CA ILE A 342 15.85 -13.97 7.39
C ILE A 342 16.71 -15.11 6.83
N HIS A 343 16.19 -16.34 6.78
CA HIS A 343 16.96 -17.49 6.33
C HIS A 343 17.20 -17.53 4.81
N ALA A 344 16.29 -16.96 4.00
CA ALA A 344 16.43 -16.85 2.56
C ALA A 344 17.49 -15.80 2.15
N THR A 345 17.54 -14.67 2.84
CA THR A 345 18.49 -13.57 2.55
C THR A 345 19.92 -13.88 3.02
N ILE A 346 20.07 -14.59 4.16
CA ILE A 346 21.37 -15.07 4.67
C ILE A 346 22.04 -16.09 3.73
N LYS A 347 21.29 -16.75 2.84
CA LYS A 347 21.83 -17.72 1.89
C LYS A 347 22.45 -17.10 0.64
N GLN A 348 22.17 -15.83 0.33
CA GLN A 348 22.64 -15.20 -0.91
C GLN A 348 23.91 -14.34 -0.75
N GLU A 349 24.25 -13.88 0.46
CA GLU A 349 25.48 -13.12 0.72
C GLU A 349 26.11 -13.47 2.07
N ASN A 350 27.43 -13.26 2.20
CA ASN A 350 28.18 -13.40 3.45
C ASN A 350 27.46 -12.65 4.58
N LEU A 351 27.11 -13.36 5.65
CA LEU A 351 26.47 -12.84 6.86
C LEU A 351 27.13 -11.55 7.37
N GLU A 352 28.45 -11.42 7.23
CA GLU A 352 29.22 -10.25 7.64
C GLU A 352 29.03 -9.04 6.69
N MET A 353 28.86 -9.28 5.38
CA MET A 353 28.49 -8.24 4.41
C MET A 353 27.04 -7.79 4.60
N PHE A 354 26.12 -8.73 4.85
CA PHE A 354 24.73 -8.40 5.19
C PHE A 354 24.69 -7.53 6.45
N LEU A 355 25.41 -7.90 7.51
CA LEU A 355 25.47 -7.09 8.73
C LEU A 355 26.13 -5.73 8.44
N ASN A 356 27.22 -5.65 7.68
CA ASN A 356 27.87 -4.37 7.37
C ASN A 356 27.03 -3.45 6.47
N HIS A 357 26.34 -3.99 5.45
CA HIS A 357 25.44 -3.25 4.55
C HIS A 357 24.13 -2.85 5.24
N TYR A 358 23.56 -3.74 6.06
CA TYR A 358 22.36 -3.50 6.84
C TYR A 358 22.63 -2.51 7.98
N PHE A 359 23.76 -2.58 8.68
CA PHE A 359 24.11 -1.62 9.74
C PHE A 359 24.65 -0.27 9.22
N SER A 360 25.12 -0.18 7.97
CA SER A 360 25.49 1.10 7.35
C SER A 360 24.28 1.88 6.83
N HIS A 361 23.19 1.19 6.41
CA HIS A 361 21.97 1.83 5.91
C HIS A 361 20.81 1.88 6.91
N ALA A 362 20.81 1.06 7.97
CA ALA A 362 19.77 1.03 9.01
C ALA A 362 20.14 1.81 10.30
N HIS A 363 21.05 2.78 10.21
CA HIS A 363 21.11 3.89 11.17
C HIS A 363 20.16 4.98 10.64
N ALA A 364 18.87 5.00 10.98
CA ALA A 364 18.47 5.57 12.27
C ALA A 364 17.15 5.08 12.89
N GLU A 365 16.27 4.33 12.22
CA GLU A 365 14.88 4.16 12.73
C GLU A 365 14.24 2.77 12.68
N ILE A 366 14.93 1.71 12.26
CA ILE A 366 14.49 0.33 12.58
C ILE A 366 15.27 -0.14 13.81
N LYS A 367 15.04 0.53 14.94
CA LYS A 367 15.67 0.13 16.20
C LYS A 367 14.90 -1.04 16.80
N GLU A 368 15.63 -1.95 17.43
CA GLU A 368 15.31 -2.78 18.61
C GLU A 368 13.93 -2.55 19.28
N ASN A 369 13.54 -1.28 19.41
CA ASN A 369 12.24 -0.78 19.85
C ASN A 369 11.01 -1.27 19.08
N SER A 370 11.07 -1.63 17.79
CA SER A 370 9.87 -2.05 17.03
C SER A 370 9.48 -3.50 17.32
N LEU A 371 10.46 -4.41 17.35
CA LEU A 371 10.26 -5.78 17.84
C LEU A 371 10.01 -5.80 19.36
N GLU A 372 10.72 -4.98 20.14
CA GLU A 372 10.45 -4.82 21.58
C GLU A 372 9.05 -4.25 21.83
N ALA A 373 8.60 -3.23 21.08
CA ALA A 373 7.25 -2.68 21.20
C ALA A 373 6.19 -3.67 20.75
N PHE A 374 6.38 -4.36 19.61
CA PHE A 374 5.47 -5.40 19.14
C PHE A 374 5.35 -6.52 20.17
N LEU A 375 6.46 -7.04 20.69
CA LEU A 375 6.44 -8.12 21.69
C LEU A 375 5.89 -7.63 23.04
N ASN A 376 6.23 -6.43 23.49
CA ASN A 376 5.68 -5.86 24.73
C ASN A 376 4.17 -5.64 24.61
N HIS A 377 3.68 -5.18 23.46
CA HIS A 377 2.27 -5.01 23.16
C HIS A 377 1.54 -6.38 23.03
N TYR A 378 2.09 -7.30 22.25
CA TYR A 378 1.53 -8.63 22.07
C TYR A 378 1.42 -9.35 23.43
N PHE A 379 2.46 -9.30 24.26
CA PHE A 379 2.44 -9.92 25.59
C PHE A 379 1.65 -9.14 26.66
N SER A 380 1.42 -7.84 26.46
CA SER A 380 0.52 -7.04 27.31
C SER A 380 -0.96 -7.32 27.05
N HIS A 381 -1.31 -8.04 25.97
CA HIS A 381 -2.66 -8.56 25.75
C HIS A 381 -2.79 -10.04 26.14
N VAL A 382 -1.72 -10.82 25.96
CA VAL A 382 -1.67 -12.25 26.30
C VAL A 382 -1.88 -12.53 27.80
N TYR A 383 -1.62 -11.58 28.72
CA TYR A 383 -1.87 -11.81 30.16
C TYR A 383 -3.35 -12.05 30.50
N ARG A 384 -4.25 -11.55 29.65
CA ARG A 384 -5.71 -11.66 29.79
C ARG A 384 -6.23 -13.04 29.39
N LEU A 385 -5.41 -13.84 28.69
CA LEU A 385 -5.77 -15.19 28.27
C LEU A 385 -5.73 -16.21 29.43
N PRO A 386 -6.55 -17.26 29.37
CA PRO A 386 -6.52 -18.36 30.35
C PRO A 386 -5.10 -18.94 30.51
N LYS A 387 -4.77 -19.36 31.74
CA LYS A 387 -3.41 -19.83 32.12
C LYS A 387 -2.84 -20.91 31.20
N ASN A 388 -3.70 -21.76 30.62
CA ASN A 388 -3.30 -22.83 29.71
C ASN A 388 -2.95 -22.31 28.30
N ALA A 389 -3.64 -21.27 27.81
CA ALA A 389 -3.34 -20.61 26.54
C ALA A 389 -1.99 -19.87 26.60
N ARG A 390 -1.75 -19.14 27.70
CA ARG A 390 -0.46 -18.47 27.98
C ARG A 390 0.72 -19.45 27.97
N LYS A 391 0.55 -20.66 28.50
CA LYS A 391 1.60 -21.70 28.49
C LYS A 391 1.91 -22.24 27.08
N LYS A 392 0.93 -22.33 26.19
CA LYS A 392 1.13 -22.79 24.80
C LYS A 392 1.85 -21.72 23.97
N LEU A 393 1.37 -20.48 24.04
CA LEU A 393 2.00 -19.31 23.43
C LEU A 393 3.47 -19.16 23.84
N PHE A 394 3.74 -19.36 25.13
CA PHE A 394 5.08 -19.31 25.68
C PHE A 394 6.03 -20.37 25.05
N ARG A 395 5.53 -21.55 24.71
CA ARG A 395 6.34 -22.60 24.07
C ARG A 395 6.69 -22.26 22.62
N VAL A 396 5.77 -21.62 21.88
CA VAL A 396 6.03 -21.13 20.51
C VAL A 396 7.06 -20.01 20.54
N PHE A 397 6.88 -19.03 21.44
CA PHE A 397 7.85 -17.95 21.62
C PHE A 397 9.25 -18.48 21.94
N ILE A 398 9.37 -19.44 22.87
CA ILE A 398 10.67 -20.04 23.21
C ILE A 398 11.25 -20.84 22.04
N LYS A 399 10.45 -21.60 21.31
CA LYS A 399 10.89 -22.40 20.16
C LYS A 399 11.55 -21.54 19.08
N HIS A 400 11.02 -20.33 18.85
CA HIS A 400 11.46 -19.46 17.76
C HIS A 400 12.44 -18.39 18.22
N CYS A 401 12.32 -17.88 19.44
CA CYS A 401 13.14 -16.76 19.94
C CYS A 401 14.43 -17.18 20.67
N ILE A 402 14.68 -18.48 20.92
CA ILE A 402 15.96 -18.96 21.52
C ILE A 402 17.18 -18.61 20.64
N LEU A 403 16.99 -18.37 19.34
CA LEU A 403 18.06 -18.03 18.40
C LEU A 403 18.27 -16.52 18.21
N ILE A 404 17.47 -15.67 18.88
CA ILE A 404 17.59 -14.21 18.76
C ILE A 404 18.68 -13.69 19.72
N PRO A 405 19.60 -12.81 19.29
CA PRO A 405 20.66 -12.26 20.15
C PRO A 405 20.17 -11.17 21.14
N LEU A 406 18.87 -11.14 21.48
CA LEU A 406 18.24 -10.14 22.35
C LEU A 406 17.99 -10.69 23.77
N LYS A 407 19.08 -10.99 24.50
CA LYS A 407 19.02 -11.53 25.87
C LYS A 407 18.29 -10.59 26.86
N SER A 408 18.37 -9.28 26.65
CA SER A 408 17.73 -8.25 27.49
C SER A 408 16.20 -8.27 27.39
N LEU A 409 15.68 -8.40 26.16
CA LEU A 409 14.25 -8.40 25.85
C LEU A 409 13.56 -9.66 26.37
N VAL A 410 14.16 -10.83 26.13
CA VAL A 410 13.71 -12.10 26.71
C VAL A 410 13.64 -12.00 28.23
N GLY A 411 14.65 -11.44 28.89
CA GLY A 411 14.64 -11.24 30.34
C GLY A 411 13.47 -10.37 30.85
N LYS A 412 13.17 -9.26 30.17
CA LYS A 412 12.08 -8.32 30.55
C LYS A 412 10.69 -8.94 30.35
N THR A 413 10.44 -9.56 29.20
CA THR A 413 9.14 -10.20 28.88
C THR A 413 8.81 -11.34 29.86
N LEU A 414 9.82 -12.10 30.29
CA LEU A 414 9.65 -13.20 31.24
C LEU A 414 9.34 -12.76 32.67
N ARG A 415 9.88 -11.61 33.09
CA ARG A 415 9.50 -10.96 34.35
C ARG A 415 8.07 -10.43 34.27
N PHE A 416 7.72 -9.77 33.17
CA PHE A 416 6.39 -9.21 32.95
C PHE A 416 5.29 -10.29 32.98
N LEU A 417 5.54 -11.46 32.39
CA LEU A 417 4.59 -12.59 32.37
C LEU A 417 4.54 -13.42 33.67
N LYS A 418 5.34 -13.10 34.70
CA LYS A 418 5.56 -13.91 35.92
C LYS A 418 5.96 -15.37 35.62
N LEU A 419 6.58 -15.64 34.47
CA LEU A 419 6.98 -16.98 34.02
C LEU A 419 8.46 -17.30 34.29
N HIS A 420 9.19 -16.38 34.92
CA HIS A 420 10.62 -16.49 35.22
C HIS A 420 11.04 -17.83 35.85
N ALA A 421 10.22 -18.39 36.76
CA ALA A 421 10.49 -19.69 37.38
C ALA A 421 10.37 -20.86 36.40
N LEU A 422 9.42 -20.80 35.47
CA LEU A 422 9.22 -21.83 34.44
C LEU A 422 10.35 -21.81 33.42
N VAL A 423 10.80 -20.61 33.03
CA VAL A 423 11.89 -20.45 32.06
C VAL A 423 13.22 -20.87 32.64
N LYS A 424 13.53 -20.47 33.88
CA LYS A 424 14.74 -20.92 34.57
C LYS A 424 14.79 -22.45 34.60
N LYS A 425 13.65 -23.12 34.85
CA LYS A 425 13.53 -24.58 34.84
C LYS A 425 13.77 -25.20 33.45
N ILE A 426 13.24 -24.58 32.39
CA ILE A 426 13.42 -25.03 31.00
C ILE A 426 14.86 -24.80 30.51
N LEU A 427 15.47 -23.64 30.78
CA LEU A 427 16.85 -23.33 30.38
C LEU A 427 17.88 -24.19 31.11
N ILE A 428 17.60 -24.57 32.37
CA ILE A 428 18.40 -25.56 33.11
C ILE A 428 18.24 -26.95 32.49
N GLN A 429 17.03 -27.37 32.11
CA GLN A 429 16.79 -28.65 31.41
C GLN A 429 17.49 -28.71 30.05
N LEU A 430 17.55 -27.60 29.33
CA LEU A 430 18.24 -27.47 28.04
C LEU A 430 19.75 -27.23 28.15
N LYS A 431 20.33 -27.23 29.36
CA LYS A 431 21.75 -26.96 29.66
C LYS A 431 22.29 -25.59 29.18
N LEU A 432 21.40 -24.64 28.92
CA LEU A 432 21.75 -23.28 28.49
C LEU A 432 22.02 -22.33 29.68
N LEU A 433 21.75 -22.78 30.91
CA LEU A 433 22.04 -22.10 32.17
C LEU A 433 22.54 -23.11 33.20
N LYS A 434 23.65 -22.80 33.89
CA LYS A 434 24.11 -23.62 35.02
C LYS A 434 23.18 -23.45 36.22
N LYS A 435 22.89 -24.54 36.92
CA LYS A 435 22.20 -24.53 38.21
C LYS A 435 23.10 -23.77 39.20
N SER A 436 22.59 -22.65 39.73
CA SER A 436 23.17 -21.98 40.90
C SER A 436 22.76 -22.71 42.17
#